data_AF-A0A958FAT9-F1
#
_entry.id   AF-A0A958FAT9-F1
#
_cell.length_a   1.000
_cell.length_b   1.000
_cell.length_c   1.000
_cell.angle_alpha   90.00
_cell.angle_beta   90.00
_cell.angle_gamma   90.00
#
_symmetry.space_group_name_H-M   'P 1'
#
loop_
_entity.id
_entity.type
_entity.pdbx_description
1 polymer ?
#
loop_
_entity_poly.entity_id
_entity_poly.type
_entity_poly.pdbx_seq_one_letter_code
_entity_poly.pdbx_strand_id
1 'polypeptide(L)' 'MNANQPKPQNIDDYIAGFPPDVQEILEAIRLIIRKAAPAAEETIKYQIPTFTLKGNLVHFAAYPNTKYKI' A
#
# COMPACT_ATOMS: atom_id res chain seq x y z
N MET A 1 7.31 4.49 -6.42
CA MET A 1 8.26 4.78 -5.33
C MET A 1 9.41 5.59 -5.91
N ASN A 2 9.64 6.78 -5.37
CA ASN A 2 10.83 7.54 -5.74
C ASN A 2 12.06 6.75 -5.28
N ALA A 3 13.09 6.65 -6.12
CA ALA A 3 14.29 5.84 -5.86
C ALA A 3 15.08 6.28 -4.60
N ASN A 4 14.73 7.42 -3.99
CA ASN A 4 15.34 7.98 -2.79
C ASN A 4 14.44 7.94 -1.54
N GLN A 5 13.34 7.18 -1.54
CA GLN A 5 12.48 7.08 -0.36
C GLN A 5 12.99 6.00 0.62
N PRO A 6 12.97 6.28 1.93
CA PRO A 6 13.33 5.29 2.95
C PRO A 6 12.36 4.10 2.91
N LYS A 7 12.84 2.93 3.35
CA LYS A 7 12.00 1.73 3.46
C LYS A 7 10.82 2.01 4.39
N PRO A 8 9.56 1.76 3.98
CA PRO A 8 8.40 2.03 4.82
C PRO A 8 8.37 1.06 6.00
N GLN A 9 8.09 1.56 7.21
CA GLN A 9 7.97 0.72 8.41
C GLN A 9 6.55 0.22 8.62
N ASN A 10 5.57 0.96 8.11
CA ASN A 10 4.15 0.66 8.18
C ASN A 10 3.43 1.12 6.89
N ILE A 11 2.12 0.90 6.83
CA ILE A 11 1.30 1.26 5.66
C ILE A 11 1.19 2.79 5.50
N ASP A 12 1.14 3.56 6.59
CA ASP A 12 1.08 5.03 6.54
C ASP A 12 2.35 5.60 5.88
N ASP A 13 3.53 5.12 6.27
CA ASP A 13 4.81 5.49 5.67
C ASP A 13 4.84 5.18 4.16
N TYR A 14 4.30 4.03 3.77
CA TYR A 14 4.23 3.64 2.36
C TYR A 14 3.33 4.60 1.57
N ILE A 15 2.15 4.90 2.10
CA ILE A 15 1.16 5.78 1.45
C ILE A 15 1.73 7.20 1.33
N ALA A 16 2.33 7.74 2.40
CA ALA A 16 2.94 9.07 2.41
C ALA A 16 4.02 9.28 1.33
N GLY A 17 4.58 8.19 0.78
CA GLY A 17 5.56 8.23 -0.31
C GLY A 17 5.01 8.49 -1.71
N PHE A 18 3.70 8.63 -1.86
CA PHE A 18 3.03 8.87 -3.15
C PHE A 18 2.42 10.27 -3.26
N PRO A 19 2.13 10.77 -4.47
CA PRO A 19 1.37 12.02 -4.66
C PRO A 19 -0.04 11.94 -4.08
N PRO A 20 -0.68 13.08 -3.70
CA PRO A 20 -1.94 13.09 -2.96
C PRO A 20 -3.09 12.29 -3.59
N ASP A 21 -3.24 12.35 -4.92
CA ASP A 21 -4.25 11.60 -5.67
C ASP A 21 -4.07 10.08 -5.53
N VAL A 22 -2.83 9.60 -5.50
CA VAL A 22 -2.52 8.19 -5.28
C VAL A 22 -2.70 7.80 -3.81
N GLN A 23 -2.43 8.71 -2.87
CA GLN A 23 -2.67 8.47 -1.44
C GLN A 23 -4.15 8.21 -1.17
N GLU A 24 -5.04 9.04 -1.74
CA GLU A 24 -6.49 8.88 -1.60
C GLU A 24 -6.97 7.50 -2.06
N ILE A 25 -6.44 7.00 -3.18
CA ILE A 25 -6.78 5.67 -3.71
C ILE A 25 -6.26 4.56 -2.80
N LEU A 26 -5.02 4.66 -2.33
CA LEU A 26 -4.42 3.66 -1.44
C LEU A 26 -5.14 3.58 -0.09
N GLU A 27 -5.54 4.72 0.47
CA GLU A 27 -6.35 4.78 1.70
C GLU A 27 -7.75 4.18 1.49
N ALA A 28 -8.38 4.45 0.34
CA ALA A 28 -9.66 3.84 0.00
C ALA A 28 -9.55 2.30 -0.05
N ILE A 29 -8.50 1.77 -0.68
CA ILE A 29 -8.22 0.32 -0.72
C ILE A 29 -8.02 -0.23 0.70
N ARG A 30 -7.17 0.42 1.50
CA ARG A 30 -6.92 0.02 2.90
C ARG A 30 -8.21 -0.04 3.72
N LEU A 31 -9.07 0.99 3.59
CA LEU A 31 -10.36 1.05 4.29
C LEU A 31 -11.30 -0.08 3.86
N ILE A 32 -11.38 -0.38 2.56
CA ILE A 32 -12.19 -1.47 2.03
C ILE A 32 -11.72 -2.82 2.61
N ILE A 33 -10.40 -3.06 2.64
CA ILE A 33 -9.84 -4.29 3.20
C ILE A 33 -10.14 -4.40 4.70
N ARG A 34 -9.94 -3.32 5.48
CA ARG A 34 -10.27 -3.29 6.91
C ARG A 34 -11.74 -3.61 7.18
N LYS A 35 -12.65 -3.07 6.36
CA LYS A 35 -14.10 -3.35 6.49
C LYS A 35 -14.44 -4.79 6.14
N ALA A 36 -13.80 -5.34 5.11
CA ALA A 36 -14.04 -6.72 4.67
C ALA A 36 -13.43 -7.77 5.60
N ALA A 37 -12.30 -7.46 6.24
CA ALA A 37 -11.59 -8.35 7.16
C ALA A 37 -11.13 -7.61 8.42
N PRO A 38 -12.04 -7.28 9.36
CA PRO A 38 -11.72 -6.48 10.55
C PRO A 38 -10.68 -7.11 11.49
N ALA A 39 -10.50 -8.43 11.42
CA ALA A 39 -9.53 -9.17 12.21
C ALA A 39 -8.14 -9.29 11.54
N ALA A 40 -7.97 -8.77 10.32
CA ALA A 40 -6.69 -8.80 9.64
C ALA A 40 -5.73 -7.75 10.22
N GLU A 41 -4.47 -8.14 10.39
CA GLU A 41 -3.40 -7.26 10.85
C GLU A 41 -2.71 -6.58 9.67
N GLU A 42 -2.31 -5.32 9.86
CA GLU A 42 -1.50 -4.59 8.88
C GLU A 42 -0.01 -4.84 9.08
N THR A 43 0.69 -5.10 7.98
CA THR A 43 2.13 -5.33 7.98
C THR A 43 2.75 -4.85 6.67
N ILE A 44 4.09 -4.83 6.63
CA ILE A 44 4.88 -4.59 5.43
C ILE A 44 5.67 -5.86 5.12
N LYS A 45 5.43 -6.46 3.95
CA LYS A 45 6.23 -7.57 3.41
C LYS A 45 6.78 -7.19 2.06
N TYR A 46 8.07 -7.44 1.84
CA TYR A 46 8.75 -7.04 0.61
C TYR A 46 8.62 -5.53 0.30
N GLN A 47 8.49 -4.69 1.33
CA GLN A 47 8.22 -3.25 1.23
C GLN A 47 6.83 -2.90 0.64
N ILE A 48 5.87 -3.82 0.73
CA ILE A 48 4.51 -3.69 0.21
C ILE A 48 3.49 -3.80 1.36
N PRO A 49 2.49 -2.90 1.43
CA PRO A 49 1.32 -3.00 2.30
C PRO A 49 0.67 -4.37 2.19
N THR A 50 0.54 -5.02 3.34
CA THR A 50 0.06 -6.38 3.43
C THR A 50 -0.93 -6.49 4.58
N PHE A 51 -2.06 -7.13 4.34
CA PHE A 51 -2.95 -7.59 5.39
C PHE A 51 -2.73 -9.08 5.64
N THR A 52 -2.66 -9.48 6.91
CA THR A 52 -2.52 -10.88 7.31
C THR A 52 -3.66 -11.35 8.20
N LEU A 53 -4.21 -12.53 7.90
CA LEU A 53 -5.20 -13.21 8.71
C LEU A 53 -4.95 -14.72 8.62
N LYS A 54 -4.32 -15.30 9.65
CA LYS A 54 -3.84 -16.70 9.63
C LYS A 54 -2.92 -17.03 8.42
N GLY A 55 -2.23 -16.02 7.89
CA GLY A 55 -1.46 -16.09 6.65
C GLY A 55 -1.53 -14.77 5.88
N ASN A 56 -0.93 -14.71 4.68
CA ASN A 56 -1.08 -13.55 3.81
C ASN A 56 -2.51 -13.51 3.26
N LEU A 57 -3.22 -12.40 3.49
CA LEU A 57 -4.58 -12.20 2.99
C LEU A 57 -4.56 -11.41 1.69
N VAL A 58 -3.99 -10.20 1.71
CA VAL A 58 -3.92 -9.30 0.55
C VAL A 58 -2.63 -8.48 0.60
N HIS A 59 -2.01 -8.29 -0.57
CA HIS A 59 -0.99 -7.28 -0.81
C HIS A 59 -1.56 -6.24 -1.77
N PHE A 60 -1.25 -4.96 -1.57
CA PHE A 60 -1.64 -3.90 -2.51
C PHE A 60 -0.52 -2.87 -2.68
N ALA A 61 -0.40 -2.34 -3.90
CA ALA A 61 0.69 -1.44 -4.27
C ALA A 61 0.26 -0.50 -5.39
N ALA A 62 0.87 0.69 -5.43
CA ALA A 62 0.78 1.61 -6.57
C ALA A 62 2.06 1.53 -7.40
N TYR A 63 1.91 1.48 -8.73
CA TYR A 63 3.02 1.43 -9.68
C TYR A 63 2.83 2.50 -10.76
N PRO A 64 3.90 3.22 -11.16
CA PRO A 64 3.82 4.16 -12.26
C PRO A 64 3.39 3.45 -13.55
N ASN A 65 2.42 4.02 -14.26
CA ASN A 65 2.09 3.58 -15.61
C ASN A 65 3.14 4.13 -16.59
N THR A 66 4.06 3.29 -17.05
CA THR A 66 5.18 3.72 -17.91
C THR A 66 4.90 3.57 -19.41
N LYS A 67 3.66 3.29 -19.84
CA LYS A 67 3.44 2.86 -21.23
C LYS A 67 3.64 3.89 -22.34
N TYR A 68 3.61 5.20 -22.10
CA TYR A 68 4.03 6.18 -23.12
C TYR A 68 4.53 7.47 -22.44
N LYS A 69 5.82 7.79 -22.65
CA LYS A 69 6.34 9.15 -22.54
C LYS A 69 6.39 9.70 -23.96
N ILE A 70 5.48 10.61 -24.30
CA ILE A 70 5.63 11.50 -25.47
C ILE A 70 6.72 12.53 -25.15
#